data_AF-A0A2V6KRS0-F1
#
_entry.id   AF-A0A2V6KRS0-F1
#
_cell.length_a   1.000
_cell.length_b   1.000
_cell.length_c   1.000
_cell.angle_alpha   90.00
_cell.angle_beta   90.00
_cell.angle_gamma   90.00
#
_symmetry.space_group_name_H-M   'P 1'
#
loop_
_entity.id
_entity.type
_entity.pdbx_description
1 polymer ?
#
loop_
_entity_poly.entity_id
_entity_poly.type
_entity_poly.pdbx_seq_one_letter_code
_entity_poly.pdbx_strand_id
1 'polypeptide(L)' 'MKTTLDLPDDLMRAVKIRAVHEQKKLKDTIAELLRKGIAASKTRPAKAPKPVKLRGGFMPTTEDIEAAIAWGRE' A
#
# COMPACT_ATOMS: atom_id res chain seq x y z
N MET A 1 13.06 26.48 -6.83
CA MET A 1 12.03 27.51 -6.55
C MET A 1 11.64 27.45 -5.09
N LYS A 2 11.41 28.60 -4.43
CA LYS A 2 10.86 28.66 -3.06
C LYS A 2 9.36 28.87 -3.17
N THR A 3 8.59 28.07 -2.46
CA THR A 3 7.13 28.15 -2.42
C THR A 3 6.69 28.21 -0.96
N THR A 4 5.59 28.93 -0.71
CA THR A 4 4.92 28.96 0.59
C THR A 4 3.60 28.22 0.43
N LEU A 5 3.30 27.31 1.36
CA LEU A 5 2.10 26.49 1.38
C LEU A 5 1.57 26.49 2.80
N ASP A 6 0.28 26.76 2.96
CA ASP A 6 -0.40 26.59 4.23
C ASP A 6 -0.73 25.12 4.43
N LEU A 7 -0.22 24.53 5.52
CA LEU A 7 -0.40 23.13 5.86
C LEU A 7 -0.94 23.01 7.28
N PRO A 8 -1.89 22.10 7.52
CA PRO A 8 -2.31 21.76 8.88
C PRO A 8 -1.11 21.32 9.75
N ASP A 9 -1.09 21.76 11.00
CA ASP A 9 0.03 21.52 11.93
C ASP A 9 0.27 20.03 12.19
N ASP A 10 -0.80 19.25 12.28
CA ASP A 10 -0.77 17.80 12.44
C ASP A 10 -0.09 17.12 11.24
N LEU A 11 -0.39 17.58 10.03
CA LEU A 11 0.24 17.09 8.81
C LEU A 11 1.73 17.45 8.79
N MET A 12 2.08 18.69 9.13
CA MET A 12 3.48 19.12 9.19
C MET A 12 4.27 18.33 10.25
N ARG A 13 3.64 18.00 11.38
CA ARG A 13 4.22 17.14 12.42
C ARG A 13 4.47 15.72 11.90
N ALA A 14 3.51 15.12 11.21
CA ALA A 14 3.66 13.78 10.64
C ALA A 14 4.81 13.72 9.62
N VAL A 15 4.94 14.73 8.75
CA VAL A 15 6.03 14.81 7.76
C VAL A 15 7.39 14.97 8.45
N LYS A 16 7.49 15.77 9.52
CA LYS A 16 8.72 15.90 10.31
C LYS A 16 9.15 14.57 10.94
N ILE A 17 8.22 13.85 11.56
CA ILE A 17 8.50 12.53 12.15
C ILE A 17 9.04 11.58 11.08
N ARG A 18 8.40 11.55 9.91
CA ARG A 18 8.84 10.72 8.78
C ARG A 18 10.24 11.08 8.30
N ALA A 19 10.56 12.37 8.20
CA ALA A 19 11.88 12.83 7.79
C ALA A 19 12.97 12.38 8.78
N VAL A 20 12.68 12.42 10.08
CA VAL A 20 13.59 11.91 11.12
C VAL A 20 13.79 10.40 10.99
N HIS A 21 12.71 9.62 10.86
CA HIS A 21 12.80 8.17 10.71
C HIS A 21 13.57 7.74 9.45
N GLU A 22 13.39 8.46 8.34
CA GLU A 22 14.09 8.17 7.08
C GLU A 22 15.49 8.81 7.01
N GLN A 23 15.93 9.54 8.05
CA GLN A 23 17.18 10.31 8.08
C GLN A 23 17.34 11.25 6.86
N LYS A 24 16.23 11.83 6.40
CA LYS A 24 16.18 12.73 5.25
C LYS A 24 15.89 14.17 5.68
N LYS A 25 16.28 15.14 4.84
CA LYS A 25 15.91 16.54 5.07
C LYS A 25 14.42 16.71 4.79
N LEU A 26 13.76 17.54 5.61
CA LEU A 26 12.32 17.81 5.50
C LEU A 26 11.89 18.23 4.08
N LYS A 27 12.68 19.09 3.42
CA LYS A 27 12.40 19.54 2.05
C LYS A 27 12.38 18.40 1.02
N ASP A 28 13.25 17.41 1.21
CA ASP A 28 13.42 16.29 0.28
C ASP A 28 12.27 15.30 0.50
N THR A 29 11.90 15.04 1.77
CA THR A 29 10.70 14.27 2.14
C THR A 29 9.43 14.92 1.58
N ILE A 30 9.26 16.24 1.72
CA ILE A 30 8.10 16.96 1.15
C ILE A 30 8.07 16.81 -0.38
N ALA A 31 9.20 17.01 -1.07
CA ALA A 31 9.26 16.86 -2.52
C ALA A 31 8.91 15.44 -2.97
N GLU A 32 9.40 14.42 -2.26
CA GLU A 32 9.11 13.02 -2.56
C GLU A 32 7.63 12.69 -2.34
N LEU A 33 7.03 13.16 -1.24
CA LEU A 33 5.62 12.98 -0.94
C LEU A 33 4.73 13.64 -1.99
N LEU A 34 5.06 14.87 -2.40
CA LEU A 34 4.31 15.57 -3.46
C LEU A 34 4.40 14.84 -4.79
N ARG A 35 5.59 14.35 -5.18
CA ARG A 35 5.75 13.54 -6.41
C ARG A 35 4.91 12.26 -6.34
N LYS A 36 4.94 11.55 -5.21
CA LYS A 36 4.14 10.34 -5.00
C LYS A 36 2.65 10.63 -5.07
N GLY A 37 2.18 11.72 -4.46
CA GLY A 37 0.78 12.14 -4.52
C GLY A 37 0.31 12.47 -5.95
N ILE A 38 1.13 13.21 -6.71
CA ILE A 38 0.84 13.54 -8.12
C ILE A 38 0.86 12.29 -9.01
N ALA A 39 1.73 11.32 -8.74
CA ALA A 39 1.76 10.06 -9.48
C ALA A 39 0.55 9.18 -9.13
N ALA A 40 0.21 9.07 -7.84
CA ALA A 40 -0.91 8.27 -7.36
C ALA A 40 -2.26 8.78 -7.90
N SER A 41 -2.44 10.09 -8.05
CA SER A 41 -3.68 10.65 -8.65
C SER A 41 -3.85 10.30 -10.12
N LYS A 42 -2.77 9.97 -10.84
CA LYS A 42 -2.80 9.57 -12.25
C LYS A 42 -3.08 8.08 -12.42
N THR A 43 -2.78 7.26 -11.42
CA THR A 43 -2.98 5.82 -11.47
C THR A 43 -4.37 5.50 -10.92
N ARG A 44 -5.32 5.19 -11.82
CA ARG A 44 -6.60 4.58 -11.44
C ARG A 44 -6.29 3.31 -10.64
N PRO A 45 -6.95 3.05 -9.49
CA PRO A 45 -6.67 1.85 -8.71
C PRO A 45 -6.72 0.65 -9.64
N ALA A 46 -5.63 -0.12 -9.69
CA ALA A 46 -5.58 -1.34 -10.46
C ALA A 46 -6.75 -2.20 -10.00
N LYS A 47 -7.63 -2.60 -10.93
CA LYS A 47 -8.69 -3.56 -10.61
C LYS A 47 -7.99 -4.77 -10.01
N ALA A 48 -8.39 -5.17 -8.81
CA ALA A 48 -7.89 -6.40 -8.20
C ALA A 48 -7.97 -7.51 -9.26
N PRO A 49 -6.92 -8.33 -9.42
CA PRO A 49 -6.97 -9.43 -10.36
C PRO A 49 -8.21 -10.27 -10.03
N LYS A 50 -8.93 -10.71 -11.06
CA LYS A 50 -10.08 -11.58 -10.85
C LYS A 50 -9.60 -12.81 -10.06
N PRO A 51 -10.28 -13.20 -8.97
CA PRO A 51 -9.91 -14.39 -8.22
C PRO A 51 -9.75 -15.58 -9.15
N VAL A 52 -8.69 -16.37 -8.94
CA VAL A 52 -8.47 -17.60 -9.71
C VAL A 52 -9.64 -18.52 -9.43
N LYS A 53 -10.45 -18.79 -10.44
CA LYS A 53 -11.54 -19.76 -10.35
C LYS A 53 -10.93 -21.15 -10.53
N LEU A 54 -11.09 -22.01 -9.52
CA LEU A 54 -10.74 -23.43 -9.66
C LEU A 54 -11.67 -24.08 -10.68
N ARG A 55 -11.19 -25.15 -11.32
CA ARG A 55 -11.93 -25.86 -12.37
C ARG A 55 -13.31 -26.28 -11.85
N GLY A 56 -14.35 -26.04 -12.64
CA GLY A 56 -15.72 -26.37 -12.26
C GLY A 56 -16.37 -25.44 -11.23
N GLY A 57 -15.70 -24.35 -10.82
CA GLY A 57 -16.24 -23.45 -9.80
C GLY A 57 -16.11 -24.01 -8.38
N PHE A 58 -15.16 -24.92 -8.16
CA PHE A 58 -14.86 -25.45 -6.84
C PHE A 58 -14.50 -24.33 -5.88
N MET A 59 -15.23 -24.24 -4.77
CA MET A 59 -14.96 -23.35 -3.64
C MET A 59 -14.67 -24.26 -2.45
N PRO A 60 -13.39 -24.43 -2.04
CA PRO A 60 -13.03 -25.34 -0.97
C PRO A 60 -13.70 -24.92 0.34
N THR A 61 -14.27 -25.89 1.05
CA THR A 61 -14.69 -25.67 2.43
C THR A 61 -13.49 -25.75 3.38
N THR A 62 -13.72 -25.45 4.66
CA THR A 62 -12.69 -25.62 5.69
C THR A 62 -12.23 -27.08 5.77
N GLU A 63 -13.17 -28.03 5.63
CA GLU A 63 -12.89 -29.46 5.65
C GLU A 63 -12.05 -29.90 4.44
N ASP A 64 -12.33 -29.38 3.24
CA ASP A 64 -11.51 -29.65 2.05
C ASP A 64 -10.05 -29.20 2.25
N ILE A 65 -9.86 -28.05 2.92
CA ILE A 65 -8.53 -27.50 3.23
C ILE A 65 -7.81 -28.38 4.26
N GLU A 66 -8.49 -28.79 5.33
CA GLU A 66 -7.92 -29.65 6.37
C GLU A 66 -7.52 -31.03 5.81
N ALA A 67 -8.36 -31.63 4.97
CA ALA A 67 -8.07 -32.89 4.31
C ALA A 67 -6.83 -32.79 3.39
N ALA A 68 -6.70 -31.70 2.64
CA ALA A 68 -5.54 -31.47 1.78
C ALA A 68 -4.23 -31.28 2.59
N ILE A 69 -4.30 -30.60 3.74
CA ILE A 69 -3.16 -30.44 4.65
C ILE A 69 -2.75 -31.79 5.26
N ALA A 70 -3.72 -32.62 5.64
CA ALA A 70 -3.46 -33.95 6.18
C ALA A 70 -2.80 -34.87 5.13
N TRP A 71 -3.32 -34.87 3.89
CA TRP A 71 -2.75 -35.65 2.78
C TRP A 71 -1.31 -35.27 2.48
N GLY A 72 -0.94 -33.99 2.52
CA GLY A 72 0.43 -33.53 2.25
C GLY A 72 1.45 -33.78 3.36
N ARG A 73 1.04 -34.39 4.50
CA ARG A 73 1.92 -34.73 5.62
C ARG A 73 2.30 -36.21 5.69
N GLU A 74 1.66 -37.07 4.90
CA GLU A 74 2.08 -38.46 4.65
C GLU A 74 3.18 -38.51 3.58
#